data_AF-A0AA41T6E8-F1
#
_entry.id   AF-A0AA41T6E8-F1
#
_cell.length_a   1.000
_cell.length_b   1.000
_cell.length_c   1.000
_cell.angle_alpha   90.00
_cell.angle_beta   90.00
_cell.angle_gamma   90.00
#
_symmetry.space_group_name_H-M   'P 1'
#
loop_
_entity.id
_entity.type
_entity.pdbx_description
1 polymer ?
#
loop_
_entity_poly.entity_id
_entity_poly.type
_entity_poly.pdbx_seq_one_letter_code
_entity_poly.pdbx_strand_id
1 'polypeptide(L)'
;MANPTLLFYFSRDWKPLGHISFELFADKIQRTPESFHALSTEEKGFGYKVFWFHKIIPAFMCQGGDFMHHNGTSGKSIYGRSLMISP
;
A
#
# COMPACT_ATOMS: atom_id res chain seq x y z
N MET A 1 10.11 19.37 5.02
CA MET A 1 8.71 19.09 4.63
C MET A 1 8.14 18.10 5.62
N ALA A 2 6.87 18.20 5.99
CA ALA A 2 6.22 17.24 6.88
C ALA A 2 5.95 15.93 6.13
N ASN A 3 6.09 14.80 6.82
CA ASN A 3 5.80 13.48 6.27
C ASN A 3 4.28 13.29 6.08
N PRO A 4 3.82 12.81 4.91
CA PRO A 4 2.41 12.58 4.69
C PRO A 4 1.91 11.39 5.52
N THR A 5 0.68 11.49 6.00
CA THR A 5 0.00 10.41 6.73
C THR A 5 -1.15 9.86 5.88
N LEU A 6 -1.26 8.54 5.84
CA LEU A 6 -2.33 7.81 5.17
C LEU A 6 -3.18 7.05 6.16
N LEU A 7 -4.46 6.85 5.83
CA LEU A 7 -5.42 6.16 6.67
C LEU A 7 -6.08 5.03 5.89
N PHE A 8 -5.91 3.79 6.36
CA PHE A 8 -6.57 2.62 5.77
C PHE A 8 -7.66 2.13 6.70
N TYR A 9 -8.85 1.88 6.14
CA TYR A 9 -9.97 1.26 6.85
C TYR A 9 -10.02 -0.22 6.53
N PHE A 10 -10.08 -1.05 7.58
CA PHE A 10 -10.11 -2.50 7.46
C PHE A 10 -11.47 -3.06 7.82
N SER A 11 -11.88 -4.08 7.09
CA SER A 11 -13.03 -4.91 7.40
C SER A 11 -12.67 -6.39 7.23
N ARG A 12 -13.39 -7.25 7.94
CA ARG A 12 -13.33 -8.70 7.78
C ARG A 12 -14.75 -9.22 7.67
N ASP A 13 -15.04 -9.99 6.62
CA ASP A 13 -16.39 -10.50 6.34
C ASP A 13 -17.45 -9.39 6.40
N TRP A 14 -17.13 -8.23 5.79
CA TRP A 14 -17.94 -7.01 5.77
C TRP A 14 -18.15 -6.32 7.13
N LYS A 15 -17.53 -6.82 8.21
CA LYS A 15 -17.57 -6.19 9.53
C LYS A 15 -16.38 -5.23 9.67
N PRO A 16 -16.60 -3.95 10.01
CA PRO A 16 -15.51 -3.01 10.26
C PRO A 16 -14.62 -3.50 11.42
N LEU A 17 -13.30 -3.53 11.19
CA LEU A 17 -12.29 -3.83 12.21
C LEU A 17 -11.66 -2.56 12.81
N GLY A 18 -11.69 -1.46 12.05
CA GLY A 18 -11.10 -0.19 12.45
C GLY A 18 -10.23 0.39 11.34
N HIS A 19 -9.28 1.23 11.73
CA HIS A 19 -8.35 1.86 10.79
C HIS A 19 -6.91 1.79 11.29
N ILE A 20 -5.96 1.86 10.36
CA ILE A 20 -4.53 2.01 10.64
C ILE A 20 -4.05 3.28 9.93
N SER A 21 -3.35 4.13 10.68
CA SER A 21 -2.65 5.29 10.13
C SER A 21 -1.18 4.96 9.86
N PHE A 22 -0.68 5.35 8.69
CA PHE A 22 0.71 5.18 8.29
C PHE A 22 1.34 6.54 8.04
N GLU A 23 2.45 6.86 8.73
CA GLU A 23 3.31 7.97 8.34
C GLU A 23 4.30 7.48 7.29
N LEU A 24 4.46 8.23 6.20
CA LEU A 24 5.43 7.91 5.15
C LEU A 24 6.68 8.77 5.31
N PHE A 25 7.84 8.14 5.43
CA PHE A 25 9.14 8.79 5.58
C PHE A 25 9.65 9.44 4.28
N ALA A 26 8.90 10.43 3.78
CA ALA A 26 9.23 11.22 2.59
C ALA A 26 10.50 12.07 2.77
N ASP A 27 10.86 12.36 4.02
CA ASP A 27 12.11 13.01 4.39
C ASP A 27 13.35 12.10 4.20
N LYS A 28 13.16 10.78 4.18
CA LYS A 28 14.26 9.80 4.01
C LYS A 28 14.38 9.27 2.60
N ILE A 29 13.26 9.00 1.94
CA ILE A 29 13.19 8.39 0.62
C ILE A 29 12.04 9.04 -0.15
N GLN A 30 12.28 9.53 -1.36
CA GLN A 30 11.26 10.30 -2.09
C GLN A 30 10.30 9.38 -2.87
N ARG A 31 10.84 8.47 -3.69
CA ARG A 31 10.04 7.70 -4.67
C ARG A 31 9.09 6.69 -4.04
N THR A 32 9.46 6.07 -2.91
CA THR A 32 8.64 5.03 -2.28
C THR A 32 7.40 5.62 -1.58
N PRO A 33 7.53 6.66 -0.72
CA PRO A 33 6.39 7.40 -0.19
C PRO A 33 5.47 7.97 -1.26
N GLU A 34 6.02 8.56 -2.32
CA GLU A 34 5.22 9.07 -3.44
C GLU A 34 4.40 7.97 -4.12
N SER A 35 5.02 6.83 -4.45
CA SER A 35 4.29 5.72 -5.05
C SER A 35 3.23 5.15 -4.11
N PHE A 36 3.54 5.00 -2.82
CA PHE A 36 2.59 4.44 -1.87
C PHE A 36 1.40 5.39 -1.63
N HIS A 37 1.67 6.70 -1.55
CA HIS A 37 0.64 7.73 -1.46
C HIS A 37 -0.27 7.71 -2.69
N ALA A 38 0.29 7.76 -3.89
CA ALA A 38 -0.49 7.78 -5.13
C ALA A 38 -1.32 6.51 -5.35
N LEU A 39 -0.81 5.34 -4.95
CA LEU A 39 -1.58 4.09 -4.96
C LEU A 39 -2.68 4.09 -3.89
N SER A 40 -2.47 4.76 -2.76
CA SER A 40 -3.48 4.86 -1.70
C SER A 40 -4.62 5.81 -2.07
N THR A 41 -4.34 6.88 -2.82
CA THR A 41 -5.35 7.85 -3.28
C THR A 41 -6.01 7.47 -4.61
N GLU A 42 -5.49 6.46 -5.30
CA GLU A 42 -5.88 6.08 -6.68
C GLU A 42 -5.80 7.23 -7.69
N GLU A 43 -4.95 8.24 -7.45
CA GLU A 43 -4.86 9.43 -8.33
C GLU A 43 -4.46 9.10 -9.78
N LYS A 44 -3.89 7.91 -10.02
CA LYS A 44 -3.51 7.40 -11.33
C LYS A 44 -4.55 6.45 -11.96
N GLY A 45 -5.74 6.34 -11.37
CA GLY A 45 -6.83 5.48 -11.84
C GLY A 45 -6.71 4.01 -11.44
N PHE A 46 -5.75 3.67 -10.57
CA PHE A 46 -5.58 2.34 -9.96
C PHE A 46 -4.93 2.49 -8.58
N GLY A 47 -5.16 1.52 -7.69
CA GLY A 47 -4.55 1.56 -6.37
C GLY A 47 -5.16 0.61 -5.34
N TYR A 48 -5.14 1.04 -4.08
CA TYR A 48 -5.42 0.24 -2.89
C TYR A 48 -6.83 0.40 -2.33
N LYS A 49 -7.81 0.90 -3.10
CA LYS A 49 -9.16 1.10 -2.54
C LYS A 49 -9.85 -0.20 -2.16
N VAL A 50 -9.56 -1.29 -2.88
CA VAL A 50 -10.10 -2.63 -2.61
C VAL A 50 -8.99 -3.67 -2.75
N PHE A 51 -8.16 -3.81 -1.72
CA PHE A 51 -7.19 -4.91 -1.63
C PHE A 51 -7.40 -5.72 -0.35
N TRP A 52 -6.92 -6.95 -0.38
CA TRP A 52 -6.94 -7.88 0.75
C TRP A 52 -5.51 -8.22 1.16
N PHE A 53 -5.30 -8.52 2.44
CA PHE A 53 -4.08 -9.18 2.87
C PHE A 53 -4.11 -10.64 2.43
N HIS A 54 -3.36 -10.98 1.38
CA HIS A 54 -3.30 -12.34 0.85
C HIS A 54 -2.40 -13.26 1.70
N LYS A 55 -1.56 -12.69 2.57
CA LYS A 55 -0.71 -13.46 3.48
C LYS A 55 -0.60 -12.77 4.84
N ILE A 56 -0.97 -13.47 5.90
CA ILE A 56 -0.87 -13.02 7.29
C ILE A 56 -0.07 -14.08 8.04
N ILE A 57 1.10 -13.71 8.54
CA ILE A 57 1.93 -14.56 9.41
C ILE A 57 1.92 -13.94 10.81
N PRO A 58 1.30 -14.61 11.80
CA PRO A 58 1.27 -14.12 13.18
C PRO A 58 2.67 -13.81 13.70
N ALA A 59 2.80 -12.72 14.45
CA ALA A 59 4.06 -12.23 15.01
C ALA A 59 5.17 -11.93 13.98
N PHE A 60 4.83 -11.78 12.69
CA PHE A 60 5.79 -11.44 11.66
C PHE A 60 5.29 -10.29 10.77
N MET A 61 4.31 -10.54 9.90
CA MET A 61 3.83 -9.51 8.97
C MET A 61 2.48 -9.84 8.33
N CYS A 62 1.81 -8.78 7.87
CA CYS A 62 0.68 -8.83 6.95
C CYS A 62 1.13 -8.30 5.59
N GLN A 63 0.97 -9.11 4.54
CA GLN A 63 1.31 -8.75 3.16
C GLN A 63 0.03 -8.50 2.35
N GLY A 64 -0.04 -7.31 1.76
CA GLY A 64 -1.14 -6.86 0.90
C GLY A 64 -0.60 -6.17 -0.34
N GLY A 65 -1.42 -5.30 -0.95
CA GLY A 65 -0.99 -4.48 -2.09
C GLY A 65 -1.02 -5.18 -3.46
N ASP A 66 -1.38 -6.47 -3.52
CA ASP A 66 -1.73 -7.13 -4.78
C ASP A 66 -3.20 -6.85 -5.11
N PHE A 67 -3.42 -5.83 -5.94
CA PHE A 67 -4.74 -5.36 -6.35
C PHE A 67 -5.19 -5.91 -7.72
N MET A 68 -4.35 -6.65 -8.45
CA MET A 68 -4.74 -7.21 -9.76
C MET A 68 -5.01 -8.71 -9.73
N HIS A 69 -4.19 -9.50 -9.04
CA HIS A 69 -4.34 -10.96 -9.00
C HIS A 69 -4.70 -11.49 -7.60
N HIS A 70 -4.55 -10.65 -6.57
CA HIS A 70 -4.91 -10.95 -5.17
C HIS A 70 -4.26 -12.22 -4.59
N ASN A 71 -3.13 -12.65 -5.13
CA ASN A 71 -2.44 -13.89 -4.73
C ASN A 71 -0.94 -13.69 -4.46
N GLY A 72 -0.46 -12.45 -4.50
CA GLY A 72 0.92 -12.05 -4.26
C GLY A 72 1.84 -12.11 -5.48
N THR A 73 1.33 -12.48 -6.66
CA THR A 73 2.13 -12.57 -7.90
C THR A 73 2.16 -11.26 -8.68
N SER A 74 1.39 -10.26 -8.24
CA SER A 74 1.24 -9.03 -9.00
C SER A 74 1.26 -7.77 -8.14
N GLY A 75 1.46 -6.65 -8.82
CA GLY A 75 1.61 -5.33 -8.24
C GLY A 75 2.25 -4.42 -9.27
N LYS A 76 1.83 -3.16 -9.33
CA LYS A 76 2.42 -2.14 -10.19
C LYS A 76 2.63 -0.88 -9.37
N SER A 77 3.81 -0.29 -9.49
CA SER A 77 4.05 1.06 -8.97
C SER A 77 3.49 2.11 -9.93
N ILE A 78 3.40 3.36 -9.50
CA ILE A 78 3.07 4.46 -10.41
C ILE A 78 4.11 4.66 -11.52
N TYR A 79 5.31 4.10 -11.35
CA TYR A 79 6.43 4.21 -12.29
C TYR A 79 6.56 2.98 -13.21
N GLY A 80 5.72 1.96 -13.07
CA GLY A 80 5.78 0.72 -13.88
C GLY A 80 5.80 -0.57 -13.06
N ARG A 81 6.14 -1.69 -13.71
CA ARG A 81 6.08 -3.06 -13.14
C ARG A 81 6.97 -3.29 -11.92
N SER A 82 8.09 -2.59 -11.82
CA SER A 82 8.99 -2.67 -10.68
C SER A 82 9.54 -1.29 -10.35
N LEU A 83 9.58 -0.96 -9.06
CA LEU A 83 10.26 0.22 -8.56
C LEU A 83 11.76 -0.12 -8.50
N MET A 84 12.52 0.21 -9.56
CA MET A 84 13.98 0.17 -9.48
C MET A 84 14.46 1.31 -8.58
N ILE A 85 14.85 0.96 -7.36
CA ILE A 85 15.66 1.80 -6.49
C ILE A 85 17.10 1.40 -6.83
N SER A 86 17.89 2.29 -7.45
CA SER A 86 19.32 2.00 -7.58
C SER A 86 19.92 1.97 -6.17
N PRO A 87 20.90 1.09 -5.90
CA PRO A 87 21.61 1.09 -4.62
C PRO A 87 22.29 2.43 -4.34
#